data_AF-A0A3N7J4Y6-F1
#
_entry.id   AF-A0A3N7J4Y6-F1
#
_cell.length_a   1.000
_cell.length_b   1.000
_cell.length_c   1.000
_cell.angle_alpha   90.00
_cell.angle_beta   90.00
_cell.angle_gamma   90.00
#
_symmetry.space_group_name_H-M   'P 1'
#
loop_
_entity.id
_entity.type
_entity.pdbx_description
1 polymer ?
#
loop_
_entity_poly.entity_id
_entity_poly.type
_entity_poly.pdbx_seq_one_letter_code
_entity_poly.pdbx_strand_id
1 'polypeptide(L)' 'MRTFYSILYCSIRPNQDERITIGLFMADGVQCHFAYAADKLNVIKDLLPDGGYQLVKSNLRAIEQLATSCQSDLLK' A
#
# COMPACT_ATOMS: atom_id res chain seq x y z
N MET A 1 -0.36 -18.02 11.88
CA MET A 1 -1.61 -17.87 11.08
C MET A 1 -1.36 -18.51 9.72
N ARG A 2 -2.39 -18.76 8.88
CA ARG A 2 -2.11 -19.08 7.46
C ARG A 2 -1.57 -17.82 6.79
N THR A 3 -0.49 -17.94 6.02
CA THR A 3 0.05 -16.85 5.22
C THR A 3 -1.06 -16.25 4.36
N PHE A 4 -1.21 -14.94 4.42
CA PHE A 4 -2.13 -14.21 3.55
C PHE A 4 -1.40 -13.08 2.84
N TYR A 5 -1.93 -12.71 1.69
CA TYR A 5 -1.49 -11.54 0.96
C TYR A 5 -2.71 -10.72 0.55
N SER A 6 -2.48 -9.42 0.34
CA SER A 6 -3.46 -8.49 -0.15
C SER A 6 -2.81 -7.58 -1.18
N ILE A 7 -3.48 -7.40 -2.31
CA ILE A 7 -3.07 -6.46 -3.34
C ILE A 7 -3.76 -5.12 -3.02
N LEU A 8 -2.98 -4.05 -2.94
CA LEU A 8 -3.51 -2.71 -2.73
C LEU A 8 -3.83 -2.05 -4.06
N TYR A 9 -5.01 -1.43 -4.11
CA TYR A 9 -5.51 -0.71 -5.27
C TYR A 9 -5.80 0.74 -4.92
N CYS A 10 -5.57 1.64 -5.87
CA CYS A 10 -6.03 3.02 -5.84
C CYS A 10 -7.11 3.19 -6.90
N SER A 11 -8.33 3.52 -6.46
CA SER A 11 -9.46 3.77 -7.37
C SER A 11 -9.32 5.16 -8.00
N ILE A 12 -9.31 5.21 -9.33
CA ILE A 12 -9.21 6.45 -10.11
C ILE A 12 -10.60 6.94 -10.51
N ARG A 13 -11.45 6.02 -11.01
CA ARG A 13 -12.85 6.29 -11.33
C ARG A 13 -13.73 5.21 -10.70
N PRO A 14 -14.21 5.41 -9.45
CA PRO A 14 -15.01 4.42 -8.73
C PRO A 14 -16.26 3.96 -9.50
N ASN A 15 -16.90 4.88 -10.23
CA ASN A 15 -18.10 4.60 -11.01
C ASN A 15 -17.86 3.66 -12.22
N GLN A 16 -16.60 3.43 -12.60
CA GLN A 16 -16.23 2.57 -13.73
C GLN A 16 -15.35 1.39 -13.31
N ASP A 17 -15.24 1.12 -12.00
CA ASP A 17 -14.33 0.12 -11.41
C ASP A 17 -12.88 0.27 -11.88
N GLU A 18 -12.47 1.48 -12.26
CA GLU A 18 -11.12 1.74 -12.71
C GLU A 18 -10.20 1.97 -11.52
N ARG A 19 -9.22 1.08 -11.38
CA ARG A 19 -8.28 1.07 -10.28
C ARG A 19 -6.89 0.67 -10.75
N ILE A 20 -5.89 1.29 -10.15
CA ILE A 20 -4.48 0.97 -10.37
C ILE A 20 -4.02 0.11 -9.21
N THR A 21 -3.37 -1.03 -9.50
CA THR A 21 -2.67 -1.80 -8.48
C THR A 21 -1.41 -1.05 -8.06
N ILE A 22 -1.25 -0.74 -6.78
CA ILE A 22 -0.16 0.14 -6.31
C ILE A 22 0.79 -0.54 -5.34
N GLY A 23 0.41 -1.67 -4.72
CA GLY A 23 1.29 -2.38 -3.81
C GLY A 23 0.81 -3.78 -3.44
N LEU A 24 1.64 -4.46 -2.66
CA LEU A 24 1.40 -5.78 -2.11
C LEU A 24 1.70 -5.74 -0.61
N PHE A 25 0.79 -6.32 0.16
CA PHE A 25 0.99 -6.62 1.57
C PHE A 25 0.95 -8.13 1.76
N MET A 26 1.83 -8.68 2.60
CA MET A 26 1.86 -10.09 2.96
C MET A 26 2.17 -10.24 4.44
N ALA A 27 1.50 -11.18 5.10
CA ALA A 27 1.81 -11.55 6.46
C ALA A 27 1.64 -13.06 6.67
N ASP A 28 2.57 -13.66 7.41
CA ASP A 28 2.55 -15.08 7.80
C ASP A 28 2.31 -15.30 9.31
N GLY A 29 2.13 -14.21 10.05
CA GLY A 29 1.99 -14.20 11.50
C GLY A 29 3.32 -14.09 12.26
N VAL A 30 4.45 -14.01 11.54
CA VAL A 30 5.80 -13.76 12.09
C VAL A 30 6.43 -12.52 11.44
N GLN A 31 6.15 -12.28 10.17
CA GLN A 31 6.67 -11.14 9.43
C GLN A 31 5.56 -10.47 8.63
N CYS A 32 5.68 -9.15 8.51
CA CYS A 32 4.88 -8.35 7.60
C CYS A 32 5.80 -7.84 6.50
N HIS A 33 5.42 -8.09 5.25
CA HIS A 33 6.09 -7.56 4.08
C HIS A 33 5.15 -6.59 3.37
N PHE A 34 5.68 -5.42 3.06
CA PHE A 34 4.96 -4.43 2.29
C PHE A 34 5.88 -3.80 1.26
N ALA A 35 5.37 -3.67 0.04
CA ALA A 35 6.04 -2.95 -1.03
C ALA A 35 5.01 -2.24 -1.90
N TYR A 36 5.35 -1.07 -2.40
CA TYR A 36 4.54 -0.32 -3.36
C TYR A 36 5.38 0.15 -4.54
N ALA A 37 4.73 0.30 -5.68
CA ALA A 37 5.34 0.63 -6.95
C ALA A 37 5.46 2.16 -7.10
N ALA A 38 6.67 2.69 -6.93
CA ALA A 38 6.92 4.14 -6.96
C ALA A 38 6.65 4.77 -8.35
N ASP A 39 6.90 4.03 -9.42
CA ASP A 39 6.52 4.36 -10.79
C ASP A 39 5.00 4.53 -10.94
N LYS A 40 4.21 3.61 -10.39
CA LYS A 40 2.75 3.72 -10.41
C LYS A 40 2.23 4.85 -9.53
N LEU A 41 2.89 5.13 -8.41
CA LEU A 41 2.59 6.29 -7.57
C LEU A 41 2.81 7.61 -8.34
N ASN A 42 3.85 7.69 -9.16
CA ASN A 42 4.08 8.86 -10.01
C ASN A 42 2.97 9.02 -11.06
N VAL A 43 2.50 7.93 -11.67
CA VAL A 43 1.35 7.99 -12.60
C VAL A 43 0.09 8.47 -11.89
N ILE A 44 -0.16 8.03 -10.65
CA ILE A 44 -1.31 8.45 -9.85
C ILE A 44 -1.31 9.96 -9.57
N LYS A 45 -0.13 10.59 -9.50
CA LYS A 45 0.00 12.05 -9.31
C LYS A 45 -0.72 12.85 -10.40
N ASP A 46 -0.71 12.35 -11.63
CA ASP A 46 -1.34 13.03 -12.77
C ASP A 46 -2.83 12.67 -12.93
N LEU A 47 -3.30 11.64 -12.21
CA LEU A 47 -4.66 11.13 -12.30
C LEU A 47 -5.57 11.60 -11.15
N LEU A 48 -4.99 11.94 -10.00
CA LEU A 48 -5.71 12.42 -8.83
C LEU A 48 -5.45 13.91 -8.59
N PRO A 49 -6.42 14.64 -8.01
CA PRO A 49 -6.15 15.94 -7.42
C PRO A 49 -5.02 15.84 -6.37
N ASP A 50 -4.24 16.91 -6.21
CA ASP A 50 -3.06 16.90 -5.32
C ASP A 50 -3.37 16.37 -3.92
N GLY A 51 -4.49 16.78 -3.31
CA GLY A 51 -4.91 16.26 -2.01
C GLY A 51 -5.13 14.74 -1.98
N GLY A 52 -5.69 14.17 -3.04
CA GLY A 52 -5.86 12.72 -3.19
C GLY A 52 -4.51 12.00 -3.37
N TYR A 53 -3.62 12.56 -4.19
CA TYR A 53 -2.27 12.04 -4.36
C TYR A 53 -1.48 12.06 -3.04
N GLN A 54 -1.49 13.17 -2.29
CA GLN A 54 -0.81 13.27 -1.00
C GLN A 54 -1.37 12.27 0.02
N LEU A 55 -2.68 12.05 0.03
CA LEU A 55 -3.33 11.06 0.88
C LEU A 55 -2.86 9.64 0.53
N VAL A 56 -2.83 9.26 -0.75
CA VAL A 56 -2.32 7.94 -1.16
C VAL A 56 -0.87 7.78 -0.75
N LYS A 57 -0.02 8.78 -1.04
CA LYS A 57 1.41 8.76 -0.73
C LYS A 57 1.68 8.64 0.78
N SER A 58 0.98 9.39 1.61
CA SER A 58 1.17 9.35 3.06
C SER A 58 0.72 8.01 3.65
N ASN A 59 -0.39 7.45 3.18
CA ASN A 59 -0.86 6.13 3.61
C ASN A 59 0.12 5.02 3.22
N LEU A 60 0.66 5.03 2.00
CA LEU A 60 1.68 4.05 1.59
C LEU A 60 2.91 4.09 2.50
N ARG A 61 3.42 5.29 2.82
CA ARG A 61 4.54 5.44 3.75
C ARG A 61 4.20 4.97 5.17
N ALA A 62 2.99 5.25 5.64
CA ALA A 62 2.54 4.79 6.95
C ALA A 62 2.46 3.25 7.02
N ILE A 63 1.95 2.60 5.97
CA ILE A 63 1.89 1.13 5.89
C ILE A 63 3.30 0.52 5.86
N GLU A 64 4.23 1.11 5.11
CA GLU A 64 5.63 0.69 5.09
C GLU A 64 6.30 0.77 6.47
N GLN A 65 6.07 1.87 7.19
CA GLN A 65 6.55 2.04 8.55
C GLN A 65 5.94 1.02 9.52
N LEU A 66 4.63 0.78 9.45
CA LEU A 66 3.94 -0.20 10.28
C LEU A 66 4.37 -1.64 9.99
N ALA A 67 4.59 -1.99 8.71
CA ALA A 67 5.10 -3.30 8.34
C ALA A 67 6.50 -3.54 8.92
N THR A 68 7.35 -2.50 8.91
CA THR A 68 8.70 -2.54 9.50
C THR A 68 8.64 -2.66 11.03
N SER A 69 7.74 -1.94 11.71
CA SER A 69 7.60 -2.03 13.17
C SER A 69 7.04 -3.39 13.61
N CYS A 70 6.17 -4.01 12.82
CA CYS A 70 5.61 -5.33 13.12
C CYS A 70 6.70 -6.43 13.19
N GLN A 71 7.80 -6.30 12.45
CA GLN A 71 8.96 -7.18 12.60
C GLN A 71 9.65 -7.05 13.97
N SER A 72 9.58 -5.89 14.62
CA SER A 72 10.30 -5.60 15.87
C SER A 72 9.57 -6.07 17.14
N ASP A 73 8.24 -6.16 17.11
CA ASP A 73 7.43 -6.61 18.26
C ASP A 73 7.42 -8.14 18.41
N LEU A 74 7.83 -8.89 17.39
CA LEU A 74 7.91 -10.36 17.40
C LEU A 74 9.27 -10.90 17.90
N LEU A 75 10.23 -10.00 18.17
CA LEU A 75 11.56 -10.30 18.74
C LEU A 75 11.67 -9.94 20.23
N LYS A 76 10.57 -9.56 20.88
CA LYS A 76 10.45 -9.36 22.34
C LYS A 76 9.60 -10.46 22.95
#